data_AF-A0A7X6ZZX0-F1
#
_entry.id   AF-A0A7X6ZZX0-F1
#
_cell.length_a   1.000
_cell.length_b   1.000
_cell.length_c   1.000
_cell.angle_alpha   90.00
_cell.angle_beta   90.00
_cell.angle_gamma   90.00
#
_symmetry.space_group_name_H-M   'P 1'
#
loop_
_entity.id
_entity.type
_entity.pdbx_description
1 polymer ?
#
loop_
_entity_poly.entity_id
_entity_poly.type
_entity_poly.pdbx_seq_one_letter_code
_entity_poly.pdbx_strand_id
1 'polypeptide(L)'
;MAYLANYIHESVKDDEEGQIYNQKLQFTILIGDYLFGKMMSLLLEAGGGKLVSTFADMLAENNEGLIIKYKIDQYSDQVVRRTKAAYYSYTFLTAAQLAGIDCEEDLDNINDLGTNLGIIMYLLYNKGSHEQIRKHILLAHQLFDMVNRDMKVVNSYLEKSLKEISEFFGSSSEVAVI
;
A
#
# COMPACT_ATOMS: atom_id res chain seq x y z
N MET A 1 -11.74 -3.11 -1.22
CA MET A 1 -12.12 -4.06 -2.29
C MET A 1 -10.94 -4.36 -3.21
N ALA A 2 -10.17 -3.35 -3.66
CA ALA A 2 -8.95 -3.55 -4.46
C ALA A 2 -8.00 -4.62 -3.90
N TYR A 3 -7.60 -4.47 -2.64
CA TYR A 3 -6.71 -5.41 -1.96
C TYR A 3 -7.23 -6.86 -1.99
N LEU A 4 -8.53 -7.05 -1.75
CA LEU A 4 -9.15 -8.38 -1.74
C LEU A 4 -9.18 -8.99 -3.15
N ALA A 5 -9.52 -8.19 -4.17
CA ALA A 5 -9.53 -8.65 -5.55
C ALA A 5 -8.12 -9.12 -5.98
N ASN A 6 -7.10 -8.31 -5.71
CA ASN A 6 -5.72 -8.68 -5.99
C ASN A 6 -5.25 -9.87 -5.15
N TYR A 7 -5.64 -9.98 -3.88
CA TYR A 7 -5.34 -11.15 -3.06
C TYR A 7 -5.94 -12.45 -3.64
N ILE A 8 -7.17 -12.37 -4.19
CA ILE A 8 -7.81 -13.50 -4.86
C ILE A 8 -7.05 -13.87 -6.13
N HIS A 9 -6.67 -12.89 -6.96
CA HIS A 9 -5.88 -13.15 -8.16
C HIS A 9 -4.47 -13.68 -7.84
N GLU A 10 -3.80 -13.15 -6.81
CA GLU A 10 -2.50 -13.65 -6.33
C GLU A 10 -2.56 -15.10 -5.79
N SER A 11 -3.76 -15.60 -5.44
CA SER A 11 -3.94 -16.98 -5.01
C SER A 11 -4.03 -17.99 -6.17
N VAL A 12 -4.17 -17.50 -7.39
CA VAL A 12 -4.10 -18.31 -8.61
C VAL A 12 -2.64 -18.64 -8.87
N LYS A 13 -2.38 -19.92 -9.11
CA LYS A 13 -1.05 -20.46 -9.34
C LYS A 13 -0.66 -20.34 -10.80
N ASP A 14 0.64 -20.25 -11.05
CA ASP A 14 1.19 -20.45 -12.39
C ASP A 14 1.14 -21.94 -12.79
N ASP A 15 1.26 -22.23 -14.08
CA ASP A 15 1.28 -23.61 -14.60
C ASP A 15 2.38 -24.45 -13.95
N GLU A 16 3.55 -23.85 -13.75
CA GLU A 16 4.72 -24.46 -13.11
C GLU A 16 4.46 -24.84 -11.64
N GLU A 17 3.50 -24.18 -11.00
CA GLU A 17 3.07 -24.44 -9.62
C GLU A 17 1.91 -25.47 -9.53
N GLY A 18 1.53 -26.07 -10.67
CA GLY A 18 0.51 -27.11 -10.76
C GLY A 18 -0.92 -26.59 -10.76
N GLN A 19 -1.18 -25.47 -11.43
CA GLN A 19 -2.52 -24.90 -11.56
C GLN A 19 -3.50 -25.89 -12.22
N ILE A 20 -4.64 -26.12 -11.55
CA ILE A 20 -5.70 -26.99 -12.06
C ILE A 20 -6.72 -26.13 -12.81
N TYR A 21 -6.93 -26.44 -14.08
CA TYR A 21 -7.89 -25.77 -14.97
C TYR A 21 -9.30 -26.33 -14.79
N ASN A 22 -10.02 -25.80 -13.80
CA ASN A 22 -11.39 -26.21 -13.49
C ASN A 22 -12.31 -25.00 -13.29
N GLN A 23 -13.60 -25.26 -13.06
CA GLN A 23 -14.59 -24.21 -12.80
C GLN A 23 -14.24 -23.34 -11.58
N LYS A 24 -13.53 -23.90 -10.59
CA LYS A 24 -13.08 -23.15 -9.42
C LYS A 24 -12.08 -22.07 -9.81
N LEU A 25 -11.09 -22.38 -10.67
CA LEU A 25 -10.15 -21.39 -11.21
C LEU A 25 -10.90 -20.25 -11.93
N GLN A 26 -11.81 -20.61 -12.84
CA GLN A 26 -12.61 -19.62 -13.57
C GLN A 26 -13.41 -18.72 -12.63
N PHE A 27 -14.04 -19.30 -11.60
CA PHE A 27 -14.81 -18.56 -10.61
C PHE A 27 -13.93 -17.63 -9.75
N THR A 28 -12.74 -18.08 -9.36
CA THR A 28 -11.76 -17.25 -8.64
C THR A 28 -11.38 -16.00 -9.44
N ILE A 29 -11.04 -16.16 -10.73
CA ILE A 29 -10.69 -15.04 -11.62
C ILE A 29 -11.87 -14.07 -11.75
N LEU A 30 -13.06 -14.60 -12.05
CA LEU A 30 -14.27 -13.79 -12.24
C LEU A 30 -14.69 -13.02 -10.98
N ILE A 31 -14.50 -13.59 -9.79
CA ILE A 31 -14.75 -12.85 -8.54
C ILE A 31 -13.80 -11.68 -8.40
N GLY A 32 -12.50 -11.88 -8.66
CA GLY A 32 -11.52 -10.78 -8.59
C GLY A 32 -11.90 -9.65 -9.55
N ASP A 33 -12.23 -9.99 -10.79
CA ASP A 33 -12.64 -9.01 -11.82
C ASP A 33 -13.94 -8.28 -11.43
N TYR A 34 -14.93 -9.02 -10.93
CA TYR A 34 -16.17 -8.45 -10.44
C TYR A 34 -15.94 -7.47 -9.29
N LEU A 35 -15.05 -7.80 -8.33
CA LEU A 35 -14.75 -6.93 -7.21
C LEU A 35 -14.09 -5.62 -7.66
N PHE A 36 -13.24 -5.63 -8.69
CA PHE A 36 -12.71 -4.41 -9.29
C PHE A 36 -13.80 -3.57 -9.93
N GLY A 37 -14.63 -4.17 -10.78
CA GLY A 37 -15.75 -3.48 -11.41
C GLY A 37 -16.73 -2.89 -10.37
N LYS A 38 -17.05 -3.66 -9.32
CA LYS A 38 -17.96 -3.20 -8.27
C LYS A 38 -17.37 -2.08 -7.44
N MET A 39 -16.07 -2.12 -7.15
CA MET A 39 -15.39 -1.01 -6.48
C MET A 39 -15.48 0.28 -7.30
N MET A 40 -15.22 0.23 -8.60
CA MET A 40 -15.33 1.42 -9.47
C MET A 40 -16.77 1.94 -9.55
N SER A 41 -17.76 1.05 -9.62
CA SER A 41 -19.18 1.42 -9.55
C SER A 41 -19.51 2.15 -8.25
N LEU A 42 -19.08 1.61 -7.10
CA LEU A 42 -19.32 2.23 -5.80
C LEU A 42 -18.61 3.58 -5.66
N LEU A 43 -17.41 3.72 -6.22
CA LEU A 43 -16.69 5.00 -6.24
C LEU A 43 -17.48 6.07 -7.00
N LEU A 44 -18.01 5.73 -8.17
CA LEU A 44 -18.84 6.64 -8.98
C LEU A 44 -20.18 6.95 -8.30
N GLU A 45 -20.85 5.94 -7.73
CA GLU A 45 -22.09 6.09 -6.96
C GLU A 45 -21.91 7.04 -5.77
N ALA A 46 -20.72 7.05 -5.15
CA ALA A 46 -20.35 7.96 -4.07
C ALA A 46 -19.92 9.36 -4.53
N GLY A 47 -19.97 9.66 -5.84
CA GLY A 47 -19.53 10.95 -6.39
C GLY A 47 -18.00 11.09 -6.50
N GLY A 48 -17.25 10.01 -6.33
CA GLY A 48 -15.79 9.97 -6.39
C GLY A 48 -15.20 10.03 -7.79
N GLY A 49 -15.89 10.62 -8.77
CA GLY A 49 -15.48 10.64 -10.18
C GLY A 49 -14.07 11.20 -10.39
N LYS A 50 -13.66 12.21 -9.60
CA LYS A 50 -12.31 12.79 -9.64
C LYS A 50 -11.19 11.83 -9.21
N LEU A 51 -11.50 10.74 -8.51
CA LEU A 51 -10.54 9.76 -8.01
C LEU A 51 -10.40 8.55 -8.95
N VAL A 52 -11.19 8.46 -10.01
CA VAL A 52 -11.21 7.28 -10.90
C VAL A 52 -9.84 7.03 -11.52
N SER A 53 -9.16 8.08 -11.98
CA SER A 53 -7.80 7.98 -12.51
C SER A 53 -6.85 7.44 -11.45
N THR A 54 -6.86 8.03 -10.25
CA THR A 54 -6.01 7.61 -9.13
C THR A 54 -6.24 6.15 -8.73
N PHE A 55 -7.48 5.65 -8.75
CA PHE A 55 -7.74 4.22 -8.53
C PHE A 55 -7.27 3.35 -9.71
N ALA A 56 -7.41 3.81 -10.95
CA ALA A 56 -6.90 3.07 -12.11
C ALA A 56 -5.37 2.96 -12.09
N ASP A 57 -4.68 4.04 -11.73
CA ASP A 57 -3.22 4.09 -11.58
C ASP A 57 -2.76 3.12 -10.48
N MET A 58 -3.45 3.09 -9.33
CA MET A 58 -3.18 2.10 -8.26
C MET A 58 -3.28 0.65 -8.77
N LEU A 59 -4.27 0.35 -9.59
CA LEU A 59 -4.46 -0.99 -10.15
C LEU A 59 -3.38 -1.33 -11.16
N ALA A 60 -3.04 -0.40 -12.05
CA ALA A 60 -1.97 -0.55 -13.01
C ALA A 60 -0.63 -0.81 -12.31
N GLU A 61 -0.30 0.00 -11.29
CA GLU A 61 0.94 -0.13 -10.52
C GLU A 61 1.02 -1.46 -9.79
N ASN A 62 -0.09 -1.91 -9.18
CA ASN A 62 -0.18 -3.26 -8.57
C ASN A 62 0.11 -4.36 -9.58
N ASN A 63 -0.53 -4.31 -10.75
CA ASN A 63 -0.36 -5.31 -11.79
C ASN A 63 1.08 -5.32 -12.32
N GLU A 64 1.68 -4.15 -12.54
CA GLU A 64 3.09 -4.04 -12.90
C GLU A 64 4.02 -4.64 -11.82
N GLY A 65 3.73 -4.38 -10.55
CA GLY A 65 4.45 -4.97 -9.42
C GLY A 65 4.37 -6.50 -9.41
N LEU A 66 3.23 -7.08 -9.75
CA LEU A 66 3.07 -8.54 -9.87
C LEU A 66 3.81 -9.10 -11.10
N ILE A 67 3.81 -8.39 -12.23
CA ILE A 67 4.61 -8.78 -13.41
C ILE A 67 6.09 -8.80 -13.04
N ILE A 68 6.59 -7.76 -12.35
CA ILE A 68 7.97 -7.73 -11.88
C ILE A 68 8.24 -8.95 -10.99
N LYS A 69 7.36 -9.22 -10.03
CA LYS A 69 7.50 -10.34 -9.09
C LYS A 69 7.62 -11.68 -9.81
N TYR A 70 6.72 -11.98 -10.74
CA TYR A 70 6.61 -13.33 -11.30
C TYR A 70 7.41 -13.54 -12.59
N LYS A 71 7.74 -12.48 -13.34
CA LYS A 71 8.32 -12.60 -14.69
C LYS A 71 9.66 -11.89 -14.87
N ILE A 72 10.12 -11.08 -13.90
CA ILE A 72 11.36 -10.29 -14.03
C ILE A 72 12.31 -10.56 -12.87
N ASP A 73 11.96 -10.12 -11.66
CA ASP A 73 12.79 -10.25 -10.46
C ASP A 73 11.90 -10.23 -9.20
N GLN A 74 11.66 -11.41 -8.64
CA GLN A 74 10.84 -11.58 -7.45
C GLN A 74 11.40 -10.91 -6.19
N TYR A 75 12.71 -10.62 -6.16
CA TYR A 75 13.39 -10.07 -4.99
C TYR A 75 13.61 -8.56 -5.10
N SER A 76 13.15 -7.93 -6.18
CA SER A 76 13.25 -6.49 -6.35
C SER A 76 12.48 -5.75 -5.26
N ASP A 77 13.11 -4.74 -4.64
CA ASP A 77 12.46 -3.82 -3.70
C ASP A 77 11.22 -3.12 -4.31
N GLN A 78 11.16 -3.04 -5.65
CA GLN A 78 10.03 -2.50 -6.39
C GLN A 78 8.76 -3.34 -6.25
N VAL A 79 8.88 -4.66 -6.01
CA VAL A 79 7.72 -5.54 -5.84
C VAL A 79 6.88 -5.09 -4.65
N VAL A 80 7.51 -4.85 -3.50
CA VAL A 80 6.80 -4.44 -2.28
C VAL A 80 6.20 -3.05 -2.46
N ARG A 81 6.96 -2.12 -3.06
CA ARG A 81 6.51 -0.76 -3.34
C ARG A 81 5.24 -0.75 -4.18
N ARG A 82 5.28 -1.44 -5.32
CA ARG A 82 4.22 -1.43 -6.32
C ARG A 82 3.01 -2.29 -5.98
N THR A 83 3.16 -3.27 -5.08
CA THR A 83 2.05 -4.14 -4.66
C THR A 83 1.50 -3.78 -3.29
N LYS A 84 2.23 -4.07 -2.22
CA LYS A 84 1.72 -3.97 -0.85
C LYS A 84 1.70 -2.53 -0.35
N ALA A 85 2.74 -1.74 -0.68
CA ALA A 85 2.80 -0.34 -0.26
C ALA A 85 1.91 0.58 -1.09
N ALA A 86 1.66 0.24 -2.36
CA ALA A 86 0.75 0.99 -3.24
C ALA A 86 -0.62 1.22 -2.61
N TYR A 87 -1.23 0.24 -1.93
CA TYR A 87 -2.53 0.48 -1.27
C TYR A 87 -2.48 1.59 -0.22
N TYR A 88 -1.39 1.71 0.52
CA TYR A 88 -1.23 2.76 1.52
C TYR A 88 -0.95 4.10 0.86
N SER A 89 -0.03 4.13 -0.10
CA SER A 89 0.26 5.29 -0.97
C SER A 89 -1.01 5.91 -1.54
N TYR A 90 -1.81 5.12 -2.28
CA TYR A 90 -3.02 5.61 -2.92
C TYR A 90 -4.14 5.93 -1.93
N THR A 91 -4.20 5.27 -0.77
CA THR A 91 -5.13 5.67 0.31
C THR A 91 -4.79 7.08 0.83
N PHE A 92 -3.51 7.37 1.03
CA PHE A 92 -3.06 8.69 1.47
C PHE A 92 -3.25 9.76 0.39
N LEU A 93 -2.88 9.44 -0.85
CA LEU A 93 -3.07 10.32 -2.00
C LEU A 93 -4.55 10.69 -2.21
N THR A 94 -5.43 9.69 -2.20
CA THR A 94 -6.89 9.94 -2.36
C THR A 94 -7.46 10.73 -1.19
N ALA A 95 -6.99 10.51 0.04
CA ALA A 95 -7.38 11.32 1.20
C ALA A 95 -6.94 12.80 1.04
N ALA A 96 -5.73 13.04 0.55
CA ALA A 96 -5.23 14.39 0.28
C ALA A 96 -6.05 15.11 -0.82
N GLN A 97 -6.31 14.43 -1.94
CA GLN A 97 -7.15 14.95 -3.02
C GLN A 97 -8.60 15.22 -2.58
N LEU A 98 -9.12 14.42 -1.63
CA LEU A 98 -10.44 14.65 -1.04
C LEU A 98 -10.44 15.83 -0.07
N ALA A 99 -9.33 16.05 0.66
CA ALA A 99 -9.12 17.22 1.50
C ALA A 99 -8.88 18.52 0.72
N GLY A 100 -8.77 18.44 -0.61
CA GLY A 100 -8.55 19.61 -1.49
C GLY A 100 -7.10 20.07 -1.54
N ILE A 101 -6.16 19.17 -1.26
CA ILE A 101 -4.74 19.42 -1.48
C ILE A 101 -4.46 19.28 -2.98
N ASP A 102 -4.00 20.37 -3.60
CA ASP A 102 -3.73 20.44 -5.04
C ASP A 102 -2.24 20.73 -5.35
N CYS A 103 -1.43 21.00 -4.31
CA CYS A 103 0.02 21.21 -4.47
C CYS A 103 0.70 19.87 -4.78
N GLU A 104 1.37 19.78 -5.92
CA GLU A 104 2.03 18.54 -6.39
C GLU A 104 3.09 18.05 -5.40
N GLU A 105 3.92 18.95 -4.86
CA GLU A 105 4.93 18.61 -3.86
C GLU A 105 4.30 18.03 -2.57
N ASP A 106 3.18 18.59 -2.10
CA ASP A 106 2.49 18.06 -0.92
C ASP A 106 1.85 16.71 -1.20
N LEU A 107 1.27 16.53 -2.40
CA LEU A 107 0.68 15.26 -2.82
C LEU A 107 1.76 14.16 -2.92
N ASP A 108 2.92 14.48 -3.47
CA ASP A 108 4.07 13.57 -3.54
C ASP A 108 4.58 13.20 -2.14
N ASN A 109 4.76 14.18 -1.25
CA ASN A 109 5.17 13.93 0.13
C ASN A 109 4.16 13.06 0.90
N ILE A 110 2.85 13.28 0.69
CA ILE A 110 1.79 12.48 1.30
C ILE A 110 1.76 11.06 0.72
N ASN A 111 1.95 10.92 -0.60
CA ASN A 111 2.06 9.64 -1.26
C ASN A 111 3.26 8.85 -0.72
N ASP A 112 4.43 9.48 -0.62
CA ASP A 112 5.64 8.87 -0.07
C ASP A 112 5.48 8.49 1.40
N LEU A 113 4.75 9.29 2.19
CA LEU A 113 4.42 8.95 3.56
C LEU A 113 3.59 7.65 3.62
N GLY A 114 2.55 7.56 2.80
CA GLY A 114 1.75 6.35 2.63
C GLY A 114 2.60 5.15 2.19
N THR A 115 3.50 5.35 1.23
CA THR A 115 4.42 4.32 0.74
C THR A 115 5.31 3.78 1.86
N ASN A 116 5.96 4.65 2.63
CA ASN A 116 6.84 4.24 3.73
C ASN A 116 6.06 3.48 4.82
N LEU A 117 4.86 3.93 5.16
CA LEU A 117 3.96 3.21 6.08
C LEU A 117 3.59 1.82 5.55
N GLY A 118 3.25 1.71 4.28
CA GLY A 118 2.94 0.42 3.65
C GLY A 118 4.13 -0.55 3.67
N ILE A 119 5.35 -0.05 3.45
CA ILE A 119 6.58 -0.85 3.55
C ILE A 119 6.82 -1.30 4.99
N ILE A 120 6.66 -0.41 5.99
CA ILE A 120 6.81 -0.76 7.41
C ILE A 120 5.86 -1.91 7.76
N MET A 121 4.58 -1.79 7.39
CA MET A 121 3.58 -2.83 7.68
C MET A 121 3.92 -4.16 6.99
N TYR A 122 4.39 -4.12 5.75
CA TYR A 122 4.85 -5.31 5.04
C TYR A 122 6.04 -5.97 5.74
N LEU A 123 7.05 -5.18 6.12
CA LEU A 123 8.26 -5.70 6.78
C LEU A 123 7.93 -6.25 8.17
N LEU A 124 7.06 -5.60 8.94
CA LEU A 124 6.62 -6.12 10.25
C LEU A 124 5.93 -7.48 10.10
N TYR A 125 5.03 -7.62 9.13
CA TYR A 125 4.31 -8.88 8.89
C TYR A 125 5.27 -10.00 8.41
N ASN A 126 6.24 -9.67 7.56
CA ASN A 126 7.16 -10.65 6.97
C ASN A 126 8.49 -10.80 7.73
N LYS A 127 8.60 -10.27 8.95
CA LYS A 127 9.83 -10.31 9.78
C LYS A 127 11.06 -9.76 9.04
N GLY A 128 10.87 -8.65 8.33
CA GLY A 128 11.93 -7.91 7.66
C GLY A 128 13.01 -7.41 8.62
N SER A 129 14.16 -6.98 8.08
CA SER A 129 15.29 -6.64 8.93
C SER A 129 15.02 -5.41 9.77
N HIS A 130 15.61 -5.38 10.97
CA HIS A 130 15.36 -4.27 11.87
C HIS A 130 15.83 -2.91 11.29
N GLU A 131 16.94 -2.94 10.56
CA GLU A 131 17.52 -1.77 9.91
C GLU A 131 16.58 -1.20 8.83
N GLN A 132 15.98 -2.07 8.00
CA GLN A 132 15.04 -1.65 6.97
C GLN A 132 13.80 -0.99 7.57
N ILE A 133 13.22 -1.60 8.61
CA ILE A 133 12.04 -1.05 9.30
C ILE A 133 12.38 0.32 9.89
N ARG A 134 13.50 0.44 10.61
CA ARG A 134 13.95 1.70 11.21
C ARG A 134 14.16 2.80 10.17
N LYS A 135 14.76 2.46 9.02
CA LYS A 135 14.95 3.40 7.90
C LYS A 135 13.61 3.99 7.44
N HIS A 136 12.61 3.14 7.21
CA HIS A 136 11.31 3.60 6.74
C HIS A 136 10.52 4.36 7.81
N ILE A 137 10.66 4.00 9.10
CA ILE A 137 10.09 4.78 10.21
C ILE A 137 10.67 6.21 10.22
N LEU A 138 11.98 6.35 10.09
CA LEU A 138 12.63 7.67 10.06
C LEU A 138 12.12 8.52 8.89
N LEU A 139 12.03 7.93 7.69
CA LEU A 139 11.49 8.61 6.51
C LEU A 139 10.03 9.03 6.72
N ALA A 140 9.20 8.16 7.31
CA ALA A 140 7.80 8.47 7.57
C ALA A 140 7.65 9.65 8.57
N HIS A 141 8.47 9.73 9.62
CA HIS A 141 8.47 10.89 10.52
C HIS A 141 8.89 12.17 9.81
N GLN A 142 9.97 12.11 9.01
CA GLN A 142 10.44 13.28 8.25
C GLN A 142 9.38 13.81 7.29
N LEU A 143 8.71 12.91 6.55
CA LEU A 143 7.62 13.26 5.64
C LEU A 143 6.41 13.80 6.38
N PHE A 144 6.04 13.21 7.52
CA PHE A 144 4.98 13.74 8.36
C PHE A 144 5.26 15.17 8.82
N ASP A 145 6.49 15.46 9.26
CA ASP A 145 6.89 16.82 9.67
C ASP A 145 6.86 17.82 8.51
N MET A 146 7.21 17.38 7.29
CA MET A 146 7.11 18.21 6.08
C MET A 146 5.64 18.53 5.76
N VAL A 147 4.79 17.52 5.66
CA VAL A 147 3.35 17.67 5.36
C VAL A 147 2.64 18.49 6.43
N ASN A 148 3.03 18.33 7.70
CA ASN A 148 2.38 18.99 8.81
C ASN A 148 2.91 20.41 9.09
N ARG A 149 3.94 20.87 8.36
CA ARG A 149 4.60 22.16 8.60
C ARG A 149 3.62 23.33 8.57
N ASP A 150 2.72 23.33 7.59
CA ASP A 150 1.75 24.41 7.38
C ASP A 150 0.43 24.15 8.11
N MET A 151 0.04 22.88 8.26
CA MET A 151 -1.21 22.50 8.92
C MET A 151 -1.15 22.62 10.45
N LYS A 152 0.05 22.53 11.05
CA LYS A 152 0.30 22.61 12.50
C LYS A 152 -0.64 21.71 13.32
N VAL A 153 -1.00 20.54 12.77
CA VAL A 153 -1.88 19.59 13.45
C VAL A 153 -1.09 18.92 14.55
N VAL A 154 -1.58 19.03 15.78
CA VAL A 154 -0.97 18.39 16.95
C VAL A 154 -1.91 17.31 17.48
N ASN A 155 -1.35 16.19 17.94
CA ASN A 155 -2.09 15.05 18.50
C ASN A 155 -3.02 14.37 17.49
N SER A 156 -2.66 14.39 16.21
CA SER A 156 -3.41 13.68 15.17
C SER A 156 -3.35 12.16 15.39
N TYR A 157 -4.34 11.43 14.89
CA TYR A 157 -4.31 9.97 14.92
C TYR A 157 -3.09 9.41 14.18
N LEU A 158 -2.71 10.03 13.05
CA LEU A 158 -1.53 9.63 12.28
C LEU A 158 -0.23 9.80 13.07
N GLU A 159 -0.07 10.94 13.76
CA GLU A 159 1.08 11.20 14.64
C GLU A 159 1.18 10.17 15.76
N LYS A 160 0.04 9.83 16.39
CA LYS A 160 -0.03 8.81 17.44
C LYS A 160 0.34 7.44 16.90
N SER A 161 -0.19 7.04 15.74
CA SER A 161 0.14 5.76 15.12
C SER A 161 1.62 5.67 14.75
N LEU A 162 2.24 6.73 14.24
CA LEU A 162 3.67 6.77 13.95
C LEU A 162 4.52 6.60 15.23
N LYS A 163 4.11 7.23 16.34
CA LYS A 163 4.74 7.06 17.65
C LYS A 163 4.61 5.63 18.16
N GLU A 164 3.40 5.07 18.16
CA GLU A 164 3.14 3.69 18.59
C GLU A 164 3.95 2.66 17.78
N ILE A 165 4.03 2.80 16.46
CA ILE A 165 4.86 1.95 15.59
C ILE A 165 6.35 2.04 15.99
N SER A 166 6.82 3.26 16.28
CA SER A 166 8.22 3.50 16.67
C SER A 166 8.54 2.88 18.03
N GLU A 167 7.63 3.00 19.00
CA GLU A 167 7.76 2.46 20.36
C GLU A 167 7.70 0.92 20.38
N PHE A 168 6.74 0.34 19.65
CA PHE A 168 6.63 -1.11 19.47
C PHE A 168 7.95 -1.71 18.94
N PHE A 169 8.56 -1.01 18.00
CA PHE A 169 9.80 -1.47 17.39
C PHE A 169 11.05 -1.18 18.24
N GLY A 170 11.10 -0.02 18.91
CA GLY A 170 12.17 0.32 19.86
C GLY A 170 12.24 -0.67 21.02
N SER A 171 11.09 -1.00 21.61
CA SER A 171 10.99 -2.00 22.69
C SER A 171 11.31 -3.42 22.23
N SER A 172 10.99 -3.79 20.99
CA SER A 172 11.35 -5.10 20.42
C SER A 172 12.87 -5.28 20.21
N SER A 173 13.63 -4.18 20.08
CA SER A 173 15.09 -4.24 19.92
C SER A 173 15.85 -4.48 21.24
N GLU A 174 15.28 -4.11 22.38
CA GLU A 174 15.89 -4.36 23.70
C GLU A 174 15.70 -5.81 24.16
N VAL A 175 14.66 -6.51 23.67
CA VAL A 175 14.35 -7.90 24.06
C VAL A 175 15.16 -8.94 23.28
N ALA A 176 15.82 -8.55 22.19
CA ALA A 176 16.63 -9.44 21.35
C ALA A 176 18.11 -9.57 21.78
N VAL A 177 18.49 -9.00 22.94
CA VAL A 177 19.82 -9.16 23.55
C VAL A 177 19.73 -10.12 24.73
N ILE A 178 19.67 -11.43 24.47
CA ILE A 178 19.99 -12.49 25.44
C ILE A 178 20.81 -13.57 24.72
#